data_AF-A0A1Q7T0C6-F1
#
_entry.id   AF-A0A1Q7T0C6-F1
#
_cell.length_a   1.000
_cell.length_b   1.000
_cell.length_c   1.000
_cell.angle_alpha   90.00
_cell.angle_beta   90.00
_cell.angle_gamma   90.00
#
_symmetry.space_group_name_H-M   'P 1'
#
loop_
_entity.id
_entity.type
_entity.pdbx_description
1 polymer ?
#
loop_
_entity_poly.entity_id
_entity_poly.type
_entity_poly.pdbx_seq_one_letter_code
_entity_poly.pdbx_strand_id
1 'polypeptide(L)'
;MDLVTVIFWIIAVILVGSTLLVVTQRNIVHSALALVVVFAMAAGIYLLLNAEFIAIVQILIYAGAVTILILFALMLTRTSNIQLNSNPNNRQWWLAVIVSALVGAVIVYAAGVSPHAVADVGNGSSQLPPGINNVVRIGQLLYSSTTYSYVLPFEIATVVLLVAIVGAIVIGRED
;
A
#
# COMPACT_ATOMS: atom_id res chain seq x y z
N MET A 1 20.04 -19.06 7.47
CA MET A 1 18.78 -18.36 7.19
C MET A 1 18.19 -18.03 8.54
N ASP A 2 18.17 -16.75 8.90
CA ASP A 2 17.57 -16.34 10.17
C ASP A 2 16.06 -16.49 10.09
N LEU A 3 15.41 -16.72 11.23
CA LEU A 3 13.95 -16.89 11.31
C LEU A 3 13.20 -15.72 10.65
N VAL A 4 13.69 -14.50 10.85
CA VAL A 4 13.17 -13.26 10.24
C VAL A 4 13.22 -13.32 8.71
N THR A 5 14.31 -13.82 8.13
CA THR A 5 14.45 -13.97 6.68
C THR A 5 13.48 -14.99 6.10
N VAL A 6 13.26 -16.10 6.81
CA VAL A 6 12.28 -17.12 6.39
C VAL A 6 10.86 -16.54 6.41
N ILE A 7 10.49 -15.84 7.49
CA ILE A 7 9.18 -15.19 7.60
C ILE A 7 9.01 -14.13 6.50
N PHE A 8 10.05 -13.34 6.22
CA PHE A 8 10.05 -12.36 5.13
C PHE A 8 9.71 -13.00 3.79
N TRP A 9 10.38 -14.09 3.42
CA TRP A 9 10.14 -14.77 2.14
C TRP A 9 8.73 -15.35 2.05
N ILE A 10 8.22 -15.92 3.14
CA ILE A 10 6.83 -16.42 3.20
C ILE A 10 5.84 -15.27 2.94
N ILE A 11 5.99 -14.15 3.65
CA ILE A 11 5.12 -12.97 3.49
C ILE A 11 5.24 -12.41 2.07
N ALA A 12 6.46 -12.30 1.54
CA ALA A 12 6.73 -11.78 0.20
C ALA A 12 6.06 -12.62 -0.90
N VAL A 13 6.16 -13.95 -0.81
CA VAL A 13 5.53 -14.87 -1.77
C VAL A 13 4.01 -14.75 -1.70
N ILE A 14 3.42 -14.69 -0.50
CA ILE A 14 1.96 -14.52 -0.34
C ILE A 14 1.52 -13.16 -0.87
N LEU A 15 2.28 -12.09 -0.63
CA LEU A 15 1.99 -10.74 -1.10
C LEU A 15 1.98 -10.67 -2.63
N VAL A 16 3.04 -11.17 -3.28
CA VAL A 16 3.15 -11.18 -4.75
C VAL A 16 2.07 -12.08 -5.36
N GLY A 17 1.86 -13.27 -4.80
CA GLY A 17 0.80 -14.19 -5.24
C GLY A 17 -0.59 -13.58 -5.13
N SER A 18 -0.90 -12.90 -4.02
CA SER A 18 -2.18 -12.22 -3.82
C SER A 18 -2.33 -11.03 -4.77
N THR A 19 -1.26 -10.27 -5.01
CA THR A 19 -1.27 -9.16 -5.97
C THR A 19 -1.55 -9.65 -7.39
N LEU A 20 -0.96 -10.78 -7.79
CA LEU A 20 -1.27 -11.41 -9.07
C LEU A 20 -2.74 -11.84 -9.14
N LEU A 21 -3.28 -12.38 -8.04
CA LEU A 21 -4.67 -12.79 -7.94
C LEU A 21 -5.62 -11.58 -8.07
N VAL A 22 -5.31 -10.43 -7.48
CA VAL A 22 -6.11 -9.19 -7.63
C VAL A 22 -6.32 -8.83 -9.10
N VAL A 23 -5.25 -8.88 -9.91
CA VAL A 23 -5.29 -8.45 -11.32
C VAL A 23 -5.74 -9.53 -12.31
N THR A 24 -5.60 -10.81 -11.96
CA THR A 24 -5.97 -11.94 -12.84
C THR A 24 -7.39 -12.46 -12.60
N GLN A 25 -7.95 -12.22 -11.41
CA GLN A 25 -9.31 -12.66 -11.10
C GLN A 25 -10.35 -11.94 -11.93
N ARG A 26 -11.29 -12.72 -12.49
CA ARG A 26 -12.45 -12.19 -13.22
C ARG A 26 -13.55 -11.69 -12.29
N ASN A 27 -13.67 -12.28 -11.11
CA ASN A 27 -14.69 -11.87 -10.14
C ASN A 27 -14.16 -10.73 -9.28
N ILE A 28 -14.70 -9.54 -9.52
CA ILE A 28 -14.36 -8.29 -8.85
C ILE A 28 -14.36 -8.40 -7.31
N VAL A 29 -15.29 -9.19 -6.73
CA VAL A 29 -15.33 -9.38 -5.26
C VAL A 29 -14.15 -10.23 -4.78
N HIS A 30 -13.76 -11.26 -5.54
CA HIS A 30 -12.59 -12.06 -5.19
C HIS A 30 -11.30 -11.25 -5.34
N SER A 31 -11.20 -10.41 -6.37
CA SER A 31 -10.10 -9.45 -6.51
C SER A 31 -10.00 -8.52 -5.30
N ALA A 32 -11.12 -7.97 -4.83
CA ALA A 32 -11.14 -7.07 -3.69
C ALA A 32 -10.83 -7.78 -2.36
N LEU A 33 -11.25 -9.03 -2.16
CA LEU A 33 -10.84 -9.83 -1.00
C LEU A 33 -9.33 -10.16 -1.02
N ALA A 34 -8.79 -10.46 -2.20
CA ALA A 34 -7.35 -10.67 -2.37
C ALA A 34 -6.53 -9.41 -2.04
N LEU A 35 -7.09 -8.22 -2.31
CA LEU A 35 -6.48 -6.94 -1.97
C LEU A 35 -6.34 -6.76 -0.44
N VAL A 36 -7.30 -7.24 0.35
CA VAL A 36 -7.18 -7.27 1.82
C VAL A 36 -5.94 -8.06 2.24
N VAL A 37 -5.70 -9.21 1.63
CA VAL A 37 -4.53 -10.04 1.91
C VAL A 37 -3.24 -9.31 1.52
N VAL A 38 -3.21 -8.59 0.39
CA VAL A 38 -2.07 -7.76 -0.01
C VAL A 38 -1.74 -6.72 1.07
N PHE A 39 -2.73 -5.98 1.56
CA PHE A 39 -2.50 -4.98 2.60
C PHE A 39 -2.10 -5.58 3.94
N ALA A 40 -2.66 -6.75 4.31
CA ALA A 40 -2.25 -7.47 5.51
C ALA A 40 -0.79 -7.96 5.42
N MET A 41 -0.38 -8.50 4.28
CA MET A 41 1.02 -8.92 4.08
C MET A 41 1.97 -7.72 4.05
N ALA A 42 1.58 -6.61 3.45
CA ALA A 42 2.34 -5.36 3.50
C ALA A 42 2.52 -4.85 4.94
N ALA A 43 1.48 -4.92 5.77
CA ALA A 43 1.58 -4.63 7.20
C ALA A 43 2.56 -5.60 7.91
N GLY A 44 2.56 -6.88 7.53
CA GLY A 44 3.54 -7.86 7.99
C GLY A 44 4.99 -7.46 7.66
N ILE A 45 5.25 -6.95 6.46
CA ILE A 45 6.57 -6.41 6.09
C ILE A 45 6.95 -5.21 6.97
N TYR A 46 6.02 -4.30 7.24
CA TYR A 46 6.27 -3.17 8.15
C TYR A 46 6.60 -3.62 9.57
N LEU A 47 5.96 -4.68 10.09
CA LEU A 47 6.33 -5.26 11.38
C LEU A 47 7.75 -5.81 11.39
N LEU A 48 8.16 -6.52 10.33
CA LEU A 48 9.54 -7.01 10.21
C LEU A 48 10.58 -5.88 10.16
N LEU A 49 10.19 -4.71 9.66
CA LEU A 49 11.01 -3.50 9.61
C LEU A 49 10.95 -2.67 10.91
N ASN A 50 10.36 -3.19 12.00
CA ASN A 50 10.14 -2.47 13.27
C ASN A 50 9.29 -1.19 13.12
N ALA A 51 8.42 -1.12 12.11
CA ALA A 51 7.51 -0.01 11.85
C ALA A 51 6.09 -0.32 12.37
N GLU A 52 5.97 -0.55 13.69
CA GLU A 52 4.73 -0.99 14.35
C GLU A 52 3.52 -0.06 14.11
N PHE A 53 3.72 1.26 14.23
CA PHE A 53 2.66 2.23 14.04
C PHE A 53 2.12 2.20 12.60
N ILE A 54 3.02 2.17 11.62
CA ILE A 54 2.66 2.14 10.20
C ILE A 54 1.98 0.82 9.85
N ALA A 55 2.41 -0.31 10.43
CA ALA A 55 1.74 -1.60 10.24
C ALA A 55 0.28 -1.58 10.74
N ILE A 56 0.02 -1.01 11.92
CA ILE A 56 -1.33 -0.90 12.47
C ILE A 56 -2.19 0.04 11.62
N VAL A 57 -1.64 1.19 11.22
CA VAL A 57 -2.32 2.15 10.33
C VAL A 57 -2.63 1.52 8.97
N GLN A 58 -1.73 0.67 8.43
CA GLN A 58 -1.93 -0.06 7.19
C GLN A 58 -3.16 -0.97 7.26
N ILE A 59 -3.34 -1.66 8.39
CA ILE A 59 -4.52 -2.51 8.61
C ILE A 59 -5.77 -1.65 8.80
N LEU A 60 -5.73 -0.61 9.63
CA LEU A 60 -6.89 0.22 9.95
C LEU A 60 -7.43 0.97 8.72
N ILE A 61 -6.54 1.63 7.97
CA ILE A 61 -6.93 2.49 6.85
C ILE A 61 -7.10 1.69 5.57
N TYR A 62 -6.09 0.92 5.14
CA TYR A 62 -6.12 0.29 3.82
C TYR A 62 -6.91 -1.01 3.82
N ALA A 63 -6.61 -1.93 4.74
CA ALA A 63 -7.34 -3.20 4.83
C ALA A 63 -8.77 -3.02 5.38
N GLY A 64 -8.93 -2.12 6.35
CA GLY A 64 -10.22 -1.75 6.96
C GLY A 64 -11.01 -0.79 6.10
N ALA A 65 -10.79 0.52 6.25
CA ALA A 65 -11.68 1.53 5.66
C ALA A 65 -11.71 1.52 4.12
N VAL A 66 -10.56 1.62 3.46
CA VAL A 66 -10.48 1.80 2.00
C VAL A 66 -11.00 0.57 1.27
N THR A 67 -10.56 -0.63 1.64
CA THR A 67 -11.00 -1.85 0.94
C THR A 67 -12.49 -2.12 1.18
N ILE A 68 -13.03 -1.84 2.37
CA ILE A 68 -14.47 -1.97 2.64
C ILE A 68 -15.26 -0.95 1.81
N LEU A 69 -14.81 0.31 1.71
CA LEU A 69 -15.46 1.31 0.86
C LEU A 69 -15.48 0.88 -0.61
N ILE A 70 -14.35 0.36 -1.10
CA ILE A 70 -14.25 -0.21 -2.46
C ILE A 70 -15.23 -1.37 -2.62
N LEU A 71 -15.31 -2.30 -1.67
CA LEU A 71 -16.25 -3.42 -1.71
C LEU A 71 -17.71 -2.95 -1.77
N PHE A 72 -18.10 -1.98 -0.94
CA PHE A 72 -19.44 -1.41 -0.96
C PHE A 72 -19.75 -0.75 -2.31
N ALA A 73 -18.86 0.11 -2.81
CA ALA A 73 -19.03 0.76 -4.10
C ALA A 73 -19.18 -0.27 -5.22
N LEU A 74 -18.30 -1.26 -5.28
CA LEU A 74 -18.35 -2.32 -6.30
C LEU A 74 -19.62 -3.17 -6.20
N MET A 75 -20.13 -3.43 -5.00
CA MET A 75 -21.39 -4.16 -4.82
C MET A 75 -22.60 -3.35 -5.28
N LEU A 76 -22.65 -2.05 -4.98
CA LEU A 76 -23.74 -1.16 -5.40
C LEU A 76 -23.73 -0.92 -6.92
N THR A 77 -22.56 -0.87 -7.56
CA THR A 77 -22.43 -0.64 -9.00
C THR A 77 -22.60 -1.91 -9.85
N ARG A 78 -22.86 -3.10 -9.26
CA ARG A 78 -23.08 -4.34 -10.03
C ARG A 78 -24.35 -4.27 -10.87
N THR A 79 -24.24 -3.65 -12.05
CA THR A 79 -25.16 -3.86 -13.17
C THR A 79 -24.83 -5.22 -13.79
N SER A 80 -25.83 -6.07 -13.91
CA SER A 80 -25.79 -7.46 -14.41
C SER A 80 -25.16 -7.67 -15.80
N ASN A 81 -24.75 -6.60 -16.51
CA ASN A 81 -24.28 -6.63 -17.90
C ASN A 81 -22.75 -6.53 -18.09
N ILE A 82 -21.95 -6.33 -17.04
CA ILE A 82 -20.48 -6.19 -17.18
C ILE A 82 -19.78 -7.54 -17.50
N GLN A 83 -20.46 -8.66 -17.27
CA GLN A 83 -19.87 -10.01 -17.34
C GLN A 83 -19.84 -10.65 -18.74
N LEU A 84 -20.62 -10.17 -19.72
CA LEU A 84 -20.74 -10.90 -21.01
C LEU A 84 -19.84 -10.39 -22.15
N ASN A 85 -19.33 -9.16 -22.13
CA ASN A 85 -18.64 -8.59 -23.31
C ASN A 85 -17.34 -7.82 -23.03
N SER A 86 -16.81 -7.85 -21.81
CA SER A 86 -15.46 -7.34 -21.56
C SER A 86 -14.47 -8.47 -21.81
N ASN A 87 -14.03 -8.64 -23.06
CA ASN A 87 -12.85 -9.47 -23.33
C ASN A 87 -11.65 -8.83 -22.59
N PRO A 88 -11.16 -9.41 -21.48
CA PRO A 88 -10.06 -8.81 -20.71
C PRO A 88 -8.73 -8.90 -21.48
N ASN A 89 -8.69 -9.72 -22.53
CA ASN A 89 -7.52 -9.90 -23.36
C ASN A 89 -7.46 -8.80 -24.43
N ASN A 90 -7.00 -7.63 -24.01
CA ASN A 90 -6.58 -6.60 -24.93
C ASN A 90 -5.47 -7.18 -25.83
N ARG A 91 -5.55 -6.98 -27.15
CA ARG A 91 -4.54 -7.45 -28.13
C ARG A 91 -3.13 -6.93 -27.81
N GLN A 92 -3.03 -5.90 -26.96
CA GLN A 92 -1.79 -5.30 -26.46
C GLN A 92 -1.27 -5.89 -25.14
N TRP A 93 -1.81 -7.00 -24.62
CA TRP A 93 -1.35 -7.62 -23.37
C TRP A 93 0.17 -7.92 -23.38
N TRP A 94 0.71 -8.32 -24.54
CA TRP A 94 2.15 -8.55 -24.72
C TRP A 94 2.99 -7.26 -24.53
N LEU A 95 2.49 -6.11 -25.00
CA LEU A 95 3.13 -4.80 -24.78
C LEU A 95 3.10 -4.45 -23.29
N ALA A 96 1.99 -4.71 -22.59
CA ALA A 96 1.89 -4.47 -21.15
C ALA A 96 2.91 -5.30 -20.35
N VAL A 97 3.11 -6.57 -20.74
CA VAL A 97 4.14 -7.44 -20.14
C VAL A 97 5.53 -6.89 -20.40
N ILE A 98 5.85 -6.48 -21.62
CA ILE A 98 7.17 -5.90 -21.96
C ILE A 98 7.43 -4.64 -21.14
N VAL A 99 6.46 -3.73 -21.07
CA VAL A 99 6.60 -2.48 -20.32
C VAL A 99 6.75 -2.76 -18.83
N SER A 100 5.94 -3.65 -18.25
CA SER A 100 6.05 -4.04 -16.85
C SER A 100 7.40 -4.68 -16.53
N ALA A 101 7.90 -5.56 -17.42
CA ALA A 101 9.20 -6.19 -17.26
C ALA A 101 10.36 -5.18 -17.36
N LEU A 102 10.27 -4.22 -18.30
CA LEU A 102 11.26 -3.15 -18.45
C LEU A 102 11.30 -2.28 -17.20
N VAL A 103 10.14 -1.83 -16.71
CA VAL A 103 10.03 -1.03 -15.48
C VAL A 103 10.58 -1.82 -14.28
N GLY A 104 10.22 -3.10 -14.16
CA GLY A 104 10.76 -3.98 -13.11
C GLY A 104 12.27 -4.11 -13.18
N ALA A 105 12.84 -4.31 -14.37
CA ALA A 105 14.28 -4.39 -14.58
C ALA A 105 14.99 -3.08 -14.21
N VAL A 106 14.40 -1.92 -14.56
CA VAL A 106 14.94 -0.61 -14.18
C VAL A 106 14.92 -0.42 -12.67
N ILE A 107 13.85 -0.82 -11.98
CA ILE A 107 13.77 -0.74 -10.51
C ILE A 107 14.83 -1.64 -9.86
N VAL A 108 14.99 -2.87 -10.34
CA VAL A 108 16.00 -3.82 -9.83
C VAL A 108 17.41 -3.31 -10.10
N TYR A 109 17.68 -2.79 -11.30
CA TYR A 109 18.96 -2.19 -11.64
C TYR A 109 19.26 -0.97 -10.76
N ALA A 110 18.31 -0.04 -10.63
CA ALA A 110 18.42 1.14 -9.78
C ALA A 110 18.67 0.74 -8.31
N ALA A 111 18.00 -0.30 -7.81
CA ALA A 111 18.23 -0.82 -6.48
C ALA A 111 19.62 -1.50 -6.33
N GLY A 112 20.15 -2.13 -7.37
CA GLY A 112 21.47 -2.77 -7.31
C GLY A 112 22.65 -1.78 -7.37
N VAL A 113 22.49 -0.65 -8.08
CA VAL A 113 23.54 0.37 -8.24
C VAL A 113 23.47 1.49 -7.22
N SER A 114 22.34 1.63 -6.52
CA SER A 114 22.16 2.68 -5.51
C SER A 114 22.90 2.33 -4.22
N PRO A 115 23.85 3.17 -3.76
CA PRO A 115 24.57 2.96 -2.50
C PRO A 115 23.66 2.89 -1.26
N HIS A 116 22.43 3.40 -1.37
CA HIS A 116 21.43 3.45 -0.30
C HIS A 116 20.35 2.36 -0.41
N ALA A 117 20.27 1.63 -1.53
CA ALA A 117 19.25 0.60 -1.74
C ALA A 117 19.65 -0.74 -1.13
N VAL A 118 20.96 -0.99 -1.04
CA VAL A 118 21.58 -2.04 -0.24
C VAL A 118 22.43 -1.35 0.81
N ALA A 119 21.79 -0.53 1.67
CA ALA A 119 22.47 -0.09 2.88
C ALA A 119 22.95 -1.35 3.59
N ASP A 120 24.27 -1.44 3.78
CA ASP A 120 24.96 -2.57 4.38
C ASP A 120 24.20 -3.01 5.63
N VAL A 121 23.58 -4.20 5.57
CA VAL A 121 22.90 -4.83 6.72
C VAL A 121 23.94 -5.26 7.78
N GLY A 122 25.22 -4.93 7.57
CA GLY A 122 26.25 -4.91 8.59
C GLY A 122 25.92 -3.92 9.71
N ASN A 123 25.31 -4.42 10.79
CA ASN A 123 25.25 -3.78 12.11
C ASN A 123 24.65 -2.35 12.14
N GLY A 124 23.85 -2.00 11.13
CA GLY A 124 23.26 -0.69 10.92
C GLY A 124 21.77 -0.63 11.19
N SER A 125 21.26 -1.42 12.16
CA SER A 125 20.06 -0.95 12.84
C SER A 125 20.45 0.39 13.47
N SER A 126 20.10 1.50 12.82
CA SER A 126 19.73 2.70 13.56
C SER A 126 18.44 2.38 14.32
N GLN A 127 18.52 1.35 15.18
CA GLN A 127 17.57 1.08 16.22
C GLN A 127 17.57 2.37 16.99
N LEU A 128 16.41 3.03 16.97
CA LEU A 128 16.18 4.17 17.81
C LEU A 128 16.69 3.81 19.22
N PRO A 129 17.42 4.72 19.89
CA PRO A 129 17.89 4.50 21.24
C PRO A 129 16.81 3.79 22.07
N PRO A 130 17.14 2.68 22.75
CA PRO A 130 16.15 1.88 23.46
C PRO A 130 15.36 2.80 24.41
N GLY A 131 14.03 2.83 24.25
CA GLY A 131 13.11 3.68 25.01
C GLY A 131 12.41 4.79 24.23
N ILE A 132 12.75 5.04 22.96
CA ILE A 132 12.02 6.01 22.13
C ILE A 132 10.82 5.33 21.46
N ASN A 133 9.61 5.78 21.80
CA ASN A 133 8.37 5.32 21.18
C ASN A 133 8.20 5.94 19.77
N ASN A 134 8.08 5.09 18.75
CA ASN A 134 7.91 5.50 17.35
C ASN A 134 6.71 6.44 17.14
N VAL A 135 5.59 6.19 17.82
CA VAL A 135 4.38 7.01 17.75
C VAL A 135 4.66 8.42 18.27
N VAL A 136 5.35 8.52 19.41
CA VAL A 136 5.70 9.83 20.01
C VAL A 136 6.63 10.61 19.09
N ARG A 137 7.61 9.95 18.46
CA ARG A 137 8.53 10.60 17.53
C ARG A 137 7.82 11.10 16.28
N ILE A 138 6.90 10.32 15.71
CA ILE A 138 6.07 10.76 14.58
C ILE A 138 5.23 11.97 14.99
N GLY A 139 4.58 11.93 16.16
CA GLY A 139 3.82 13.07 16.67
C GLY A 139 4.66 14.33 16.82
N GLN A 140 5.88 14.22 17.36
CA GLN A 140 6.82 15.34 17.46
C GLN A 140 7.20 15.89 16.08
N LEU A 141 7.43 15.02 15.09
CA LEU A 141 7.77 15.45 13.73
C LEU A 141 6.61 16.18 13.03
N LEU A 142 5.36 15.82 13.34
CA LEU A 142 4.16 16.48 12.81
C LEU A 142 3.94 17.87 13.40
N TYR A 143 4.33 18.12 14.66
CA TYR A 143 4.07 19.37 15.38
C TYR A 143 5.31 20.22 15.69
N SER A 144 6.51 19.79 15.34
CA SER A 144 7.75 20.54 15.63
C SER A 144 7.81 21.87 14.86
N SER A 145 8.51 22.84 15.43
CA SER A 145 8.70 24.18 14.85
C SER A 145 10.06 24.34 14.13
N THR A 146 10.89 23.29 14.07
CA THR A 146 12.25 23.36 13.48
C THR A 146 12.22 23.14 11.96
N THR A 147 13.29 23.51 11.25
CA THR A 147 13.47 23.50 9.78
C THR A 147 13.13 22.20 9.04
N TYR A 148 12.95 21.06 9.72
CA TYR A 148 12.56 19.76 9.15
C TYR A 148 11.23 19.23 9.72
N SER A 149 10.23 20.10 9.83
CA SER A 149 8.94 19.75 10.44
C SER A 149 7.85 19.51 9.41
N TYR A 150 7.01 18.52 9.66
CA TYR A 150 5.91 18.11 8.79
C TYR A 150 4.59 18.85 9.07
N VAL A 151 4.65 20.01 9.75
CA VAL A 151 3.47 20.83 10.09
C VAL A 151 2.73 21.29 8.83
N LEU A 152 3.44 21.81 7.83
CA LEU A 152 2.81 22.28 6.59
C LEU A 152 2.14 21.12 5.81
N PRO A 153 2.81 19.98 5.55
CA PRO A 153 2.14 18.81 4.98
C PRO A 153 0.93 18.33 5.79
N PHE A 154 1.01 18.39 7.12
CA PHE A 154 -0.10 18.00 8.00
C PHE A 154 -1.32 18.92 7.82
N GLU A 155 -1.11 20.25 7.84
CA GLU A 155 -2.18 21.22 7.59
C GLU A 155 -2.77 21.09 6.17
N ILE A 156 -1.93 20.84 5.17
CA ILE A 156 -2.43 20.58 3.81
C ILE A 156 -3.26 19.30 3.78
N ALA A 157 -2.84 18.24 4.50
CA ALA A 157 -3.60 17.00 4.58
C ALA A 157 -4.97 17.19 5.25
N THR A 158 -5.09 18.03 6.29
CA THR A 158 -6.39 18.33 6.92
C THR A 158 -7.32 19.06 5.96
N VAL A 159 -6.81 20.02 5.19
CA VAL A 159 -7.58 20.71 4.12
C VAL A 159 -7.99 19.72 3.03
N VAL A 160 -7.10 18.82 2.60
CA VAL A 160 -7.43 17.77 1.61
C VAL A 160 -8.54 16.86 2.12
N LEU A 161 -8.51 16.46 3.40
CA LEU A 161 -9.58 15.65 4.01
C LEU A 161 -10.90 16.42 4.08
N LEU A 162 -10.87 17.71 4.42
CA LEU A 162 -12.05 18.57 4.42
C LEU A 162 -12.66 18.67 3.01
N VAL A 163 -11.83 18.92 2.00
CA VAL A 163 -12.26 18.98 0.59
C VAL A 163 -12.81 17.62 0.13
N ALA A 164 -12.19 16.51 0.53
CA ALA A 164 -12.66 15.17 0.18
C ALA A 164 -14.05 14.88 0.75
N ILE A 165 -14.33 15.26 2.01
CA ILE A 165 -15.64 15.07 2.63
C ILE A 165 -16.69 15.97 1.98
N VAL A 166 -16.39 17.26 1.80
CA VAL A 166 -17.32 18.19 1.14
C VAL A 166 -17.62 17.73 -0.29
N GLY A 167 -16.59 17.33 -1.04
CA GLY A 167 -16.73 16.80 -2.41
C GLY A 167 -17.58 15.53 -2.46
N ALA A 168 -17.33 14.58 -1.56
CA ALA A 168 -18.13 13.36 -1.47
C ALA A 168 -19.61 13.64 -1.17
N ILE A 169 -19.91 14.59 -0.27
CA ILE A 169 -21.30 14.97 0.06
C ILE A 169 -21.99 15.66 -1.11
N VAL A 170 -21.32 16.61 -1.78
CA VAL A 170 -21.91 17.34 -2.91
C VAL A 170 -22.20 16.42 -4.09
N ILE A 171 -21.35 15.41 -4.33
CA ILE A 171 -21.57 14.42 -5.39
C ILE A 171 -22.62 13.39 -4.99
N GLY A 172 -22.64 12.98 -3.72
CA GLY A 172 -23.49 11.89 -3.22
C GLY A 172 -24.91 12.31 -2.81
N ARG A 173 -25.20 13.61 -2.70
CA ARG A 173 -26.55 14.08 -2.41
C ARG A 173 -27.44 13.95 -3.65
N GLU A 174 -28.62 13.37 -3.49
CA GLU A 174 -29.72 13.50 -4.44
C GLU A 174 -30.36 14.88 -4.22
N ASP A 175 -30.84 15.53 -5.29
CA ASP A 175 -31.44 16.88 -5.25
C ASP A 175 -32.60 17.00 -4.26
#